data_AF-A0A2V2EDR8-F1
#
_entry.id   AF-A0A2V2EDR8-F1
#
_cell.length_a   1.000
_cell.length_b   1.000
_cell.length_c   1.000
_cell.angle_alpha   90.00
_cell.angle_beta   90.00
_cell.angle_gamma   90.00
#
_symmetry.space_group_name_H-M   'P 1'
#
loop_
_entity.id
_entity.type
_entity.pdbx_description
1 polymer ?
#
loop_
_entity_poly.entity_id
_entity_poly.type
_entity_poly.pdbx_seq_one_letter_code
_entity_poly.pdbx_strand_id
1 'polypeptide(L)'
;MKKIITSVIILVLIASITVFALNAFPQPEADKKFTKNGDVDYSGSIELVDAMMMFRFTAGKDTFDTFTVKVGDLDKSGKIELSDTMKVFRCVAGKEKLPIFPLFDDQPMEYDPETEYFTPKTEQEKLIEEPQFKDFEMQVRGSEVVVIEYKGNGGQVVIPNEVTRIEAMAFYYKTNVEKIIIPDTVTHIGSQAFAGCLNLISINIPASVTTIDMRAFNCCTKLENIDIPSTVDLRAWDAFSGCYALKNPVFTNNITNIEYRMYYYCTALSSVVVPTGITYIDKEAFAYSSITEITIPSSVTGSDSTAFKECKSLALIKGVKGSYAETLATSLGIAFEEVK
;
A
#
# COMPACT_ATOMS: atom_id res chain seq x y z
N MET A 1 33.04 31.79 41.83
CA MET A 1 32.82 33.02 41.04
C MET A 1 32.15 32.64 39.72
N LYS A 2 31.13 33.40 39.26
CA LYS A 2 30.64 33.59 37.86
C LYS A 2 30.52 32.36 36.91
N LYS A 3 29.45 32.14 36.10
CA LYS A 3 28.09 32.72 35.95
C LYS A 3 27.34 31.95 34.80
N ILE A 4 25.98 31.96 34.78
CA ILE A 4 25.07 31.81 33.59
C ILE A 4 24.95 30.37 33.00
N ILE A 5 23.84 29.61 33.13
CA ILE A 5 22.50 29.62 32.43
C ILE A 5 22.64 29.20 30.93
N THR A 6 22.03 28.11 30.43
CA THR A 6 20.62 27.98 29.98
C THR A 6 20.20 26.51 29.77
N SER A 7 18.90 26.20 29.93
CA SER A 7 18.28 24.86 29.81
C SER A 7 17.87 24.44 28.39
N VAL A 8 17.84 23.13 28.09
CA VAL A 8 16.79 22.45 27.28
C VAL A 8 16.56 21.02 27.85
N ILE A 9 15.32 20.55 27.84
CA ILE A 9 14.85 19.24 28.34
C ILE A 9 14.56 18.32 27.15
N ILE A 10 14.80 16.99 27.26
CA ILE A 10 13.87 15.89 26.90
C ILE A 10 14.53 14.53 27.22
N LEU A 11 13.68 13.52 27.44
CA LEU A 11 13.94 12.28 28.18
C LEU A 11 13.61 11.04 27.29
N VAL A 12 13.95 9.83 27.76
CA VAL A 12 13.31 8.51 27.48
C VAL A 12 14.09 7.43 26.68
N LEU A 13 14.47 6.37 27.42
CA LEU A 13 14.59 4.92 27.13
C LEU A 13 15.34 4.37 25.89
N ILE A 14 16.37 3.56 26.19
CA ILE A 14 16.73 2.34 25.44
C ILE A 14 16.74 1.17 26.43
N ALA A 15 16.07 0.06 26.11
CA ALA A 15 16.10 -1.15 26.93
C ALA A 15 16.06 -2.43 26.07
N SER A 16 17.18 -3.16 26.12
CA SER A 16 17.29 -4.62 26.02
C SER A 16 16.73 -5.33 24.76
N ILE A 17 17.62 -5.55 23.80
CA ILE A 17 17.53 -6.65 22.83
C ILE A 17 17.76 -7.97 23.60
N THR A 18 16.87 -8.94 23.44
CA THR A 18 17.11 -10.34 23.84
C THR A 18 16.97 -11.22 22.61
N VAL A 19 18.08 -11.80 22.17
CA VAL A 19 18.13 -12.69 21.01
C VAL A 19 17.43 -14.01 21.32
N PHE A 20 16.53 -14.44 20.42
CA PHE A 20 16.08 -15.82 20.34
C PHE A 20 16.34 -16.31 18.91
N ALA A 21 17.41 -17.09 18.76
CA ALA A 21 17.71 -17.80 17.52
C ALA A 21 17.10 -19.20 17.55
N LEU A 22 16.46 -19.59 16.44
CA LEU A 22 16.35 -20.95 15.93
C LEU A 22 16.28 -20.85 14.40
N ASN A 23 16.92 -21.68 13.58
CA ASN A 23 17.91 -22.72 13.87
C ASN A 23 18.70 -23.02 12.57
N ALA A 24 20.01 -22.78 12.56
CA ALA A 24 21.00 -23.51 11.76
C ALA A 24 22.41 -23.06 12.19
N PHE A 25 23.36 -23.99 12.16
CA PHE A 25 24.80 -23.87 12.48
C PHE A 25 25.21 -23.81 13.96
N PRO A 26 26.23 -24.61 14.35
CA PRO A 26 26.75 -24.65 15.71
C PRO A 26 27.67 -23.45 16.00
N GLN A 27 27.68 -23.00 17.25
CA GLN A 27 28.67 -22.03 17.74
C GLN A 27 29.98 -22.76 18.05
N PRO A 28 31.15 -22.36 17.51
CA PRO A 28 32.42 -22.75 18.08
C PRO A 28 32.63 -22.02 19.41
N GLU A 29 33.17 -22.72 20.40
CA GLU A 29 33.43 -22.14 21.73
C GLU A 29 34.49 -21.02 21.66
N ALA A 30 34.13 -19.82 22.12
CA ALA A 30 35.06 -18.70 22.29
C ALA A 30 35.16 -18.31 23.76
N ASP A 31 36.40 -18.34 24.30
CA ASP A 31 36.69 -18.18 25.73
C ASP A 31 36.22 -16.85 26.32
N LYS A 32 35.45 -16.91 27.42
CA LYS A 32 35.04 -15.73 28.19
C LYS A 32 36.20 -15.17 29.01
N LYS A 33 36.73 -14.00 28.62
CA LYS A 33 37.59 -13.18 29.49
C LYS A 33 36.81 -11.98 30.03
N PHE A 34 36.48 -12.02 31.32
CA PHE A 34 35.84 -10.91 32.03
C PHE A 34 36.87 -9.84 32.41
N THR A 35 36.56 -8.56 32.14
CA THR A 35 37.31 -7.43 32.69
C THR A 35 36.74 -6.99 34.04
N LYS A 36 37.56 -6.31 34.85
CA LYS A 36 37.28 -6.09 36.28
C LYS A 36 36.13 -5.12 36.62
N ASN A 37 35.53 -4.48 35.61
CA ASN A 37 34.43 -3.54 35.77
C ASN A 37 33.08 -4.06 35.23
N GLY A 38 33.03 -5.29 34.68
CA GLY A 38 31.79 -5.93 34.23
C GLY A 38 31.43 -5.74 32.75
N ASP A 39 32.21 -4.96 32.01
CA ASP A 39 32.06 -4.85 30.55
C ASP A 39 32.65 -6.08 29.84
N VAL A 40 31.92 -6.58 28.84
CA VAL A 40 32.36 -7.61 27.90
C VAL A 40 32.91 -6.90 26.66
N ASP A 41 34.21 -7.09 26.39
CA ASP A 41 34.83 -6.60 25.17
C ASP A 41 34.52 -7.55 24.01
N TYR A 42 33.87 -7.04 22.96
CA TYR A 42 33.65 -7.74 21.69
C TYR A 42 34.58 -7.15 20.63
N SER A 43 35.89 -7.20 20.88
CA SER A 43 36.93 -6.89 19.90
C SER A 43 37.10 -8.03 18.88
N GLY A 44 36.00 -8.33 18.17
CA GLY A 44 35.94 -9.28 17.05
C GLY A 44 35.22 -8.66 15.87
N SER A 45 35.92 -8.54 14.74
CA SER A 45 35.35 -8.08 13.47
C SER A 45 34.39 -9.13 12.91
N ILE A 46 33.10 -8.79 12.87
CA ILE A 46 32.09 -9.56 12.15
C ILE A 46 31.94 -8.93 10.77
N GLU A 47 32.45 -9.59 9.73
CA GLU A 47 32.09 -9.23 8.35
C GLU A 47 30.66 -9.72 8.07
N LEU A 48 29.74 -8.77 7.95
CA LEU A 48 28.36 -9.02 7.54
C LEU A 48 28.29 -9.02 6.01
N VAL A 49 28.54 -10.17 5.39
CA VAL A 49 28.22 -10.40 3.98
C VAL A 49 26.71 -10.58 3.85
N ASP A 50 26.03 -9.60 3.23
CA ASP A 50 24.61 -9.57 2.85
C ASP A 50 23.60 -10.33 3.75
N ALA A 51 23.69 -10.10 5.05
CA ALA A 51 22.64 -10.50 5.99
C ALA A 51 21.48 -9.48 5.95
N MET A 52 20.45 -9.77 5.16
CA MET A 52 19.20 -8.99 5.14
C MET A 52 18.46 -9.12 6.49
N MET A 53 18.79 -8.25 7.46
CA MET A 53 18.20 -8.26 8.81
C MET A 53 16.72 -7.83 8.79
N MET A 54 15.82 -8.81 8.67
CA MET A 54 14.39 -8.60 8.90
C MET A 54 14.06 -8.53 10.40
N PHE A 55 13.87 -7.33 10.92
CA PHE A 55 13.33 -7.12 12.27
C PHE A 55 11.81 -7.31 12.29
N ARG A 56 11.33 -8.42 12.88
CA ARG A 56 9.90 -8.60 13.21
C ARG A 56 9.59 -8.04 14.60
N PHE A 57 8.79 -6.98 14.66
CA PHE A 57 8.21 -6.48 15.91
C PHE A 57 6.78 -7.02 16.08
N THR A 58 6.58 -7.95 17.03
CA THR A 58 5.24 -8.48 17.33
C THR A 58 4.48 -7.56 18.28
N ALA A 59 3.61 -6.71 17.71
CA ALA A 59 2.81 -5.73 18.44
C ALA A 59 1.29 -5.97 18.32
N GLY A 60 0.85 -7.23 18.40
CA GLY A 60 -0.55 -7.57 18.65
C GLY A 60 -1.42 -7.71 17.42
N LYS A 61 -2.74 -7.76 17.66
CA LYS A 61 -3.69 -8.49 16.78
C LYS A 61 -3.94 -7.90 15.39
N ASP A 62 -3.34 -6.76 15.06
CA ASP A 62 -3.48 -6.12 13.75
C ASP A 62 -2.12 -6.07 13.02
N THR A 63 -2.17 -6.35 11.72
CA THR A 63 -1.01 -6.44 10.81
C THR A 63 -0.40 -5.08 10.49
N PHE A 64 0.92 -5.04 10.31
CA PHE A 64 1.65 -3.86 9.81
C PHE A 64 2.66 -4.22 8.72
N ASP A 65 2.94 -3.23 7.88
CA ASP A 65 3.74 -3.33 6.65
C ASP A 65 5.20 -3.74 6.86
N THR A 66 5.78 -4.34 5.83
CA THR A 66 7.20 -4.69 5.78
C THR A 66 8.01 -3.47 5.36
N PHE A 67 9.06 -3.12 6.11
CA PHE A 67 10.01 -2.07 5.71
C PHE A 67 11.38 -2.68 5.40
N THR A 68 11.89 -2.36 4.21
CA THR A 68 13.25 -2.74 3.79
C THR A 68 14.20 -1.58 4.06
N VAL A 69 15.21 -1.81 4.90
CA VAL A 69 16.34 -0.87 5.06
C VAL A 69 17.47 -1.34 4.15
N LYS A 70 17.82 -0.55 3.13
CA LYS A 70 19.14 -0.68 2.50
C LYS A 70 20.17 -0.08 3.45
N VAL A 71 21.05 -0.92 3.98
CA VAL A 71 22.24 -0.46 4.69
C VAL A 71 23.21 0.06 3.62
N GLY A 72 23.44 1.37 3.59
CA GLY A 72 24.52 1.96 2.80
C GLY A 72 25.88 1.57 3.39
N ASP A 73 26.90 1.50 2.54
CA ASP A 73 28.21 0.93 2.85
C ASP A 73 28.76 1.36 4.23
N LEU A 74 29.09 0.36 5.05
CA LEU A 74 29.78 0.56 6.32
C LEU A 74 31.14 1.22 6.06
N ASP A 75 31.32 2.45 6.56
CA ASP A 75 32.66 3.00 6.66
C ASP A 75 33.49 2.21 7.70
N LYS A 76 34.81 2.32 7.61
CA LYS A 76 35.75 1.53 8.41
C LYS A 76 35.76 1.89 9.91
N SER A 77 34.84 2.74 10.38
CA SER A 77 34.62 3.09 11.79
C SER A 77 33.39 2.43 12.43
N GLY A 78 32.55 1.75 11.64
CA GLY A 78 31.40 0.97 12.15
C GLY A 78 30.26 1.81 12.73
N LYS A 79 30.13 3.09 12.31
CA LYS A 79 29.00 3.96 12.68
C LYS A 79 27.94 4.00 11.59
N ILE A 80 26.68 3.94 12.01
CA ILE A 80 25.51 4.25 11.18
C ILE A 80 25.18 5.73 11.38
N GLU A 81 25.35 6.55 10.35
CA GLU A 81 24.73 7.89 10.32
C GLU A 81 23.30 7.79 9.78
N LEU A 82 22.32 7.95 10.67
CA LEU A 82 20.91 8.09 10.29
C LEU A 82 20.67 9.51 9.78
N SER A 83 20.70 9.72 8.46
CA SER A 83 20.33 11.00 7.85
C SER A 83 18.85 11.33 8.09
N ASP A 84 18.54 12.61 8.33
CA ASP A 84 17.24 13.09 8.80
C ASP A 84 16.03 12.72 7.91
N THR A 85 15.34 11.60 8.20
CA THR A 85 13.87 11.50 8.24
C THR A 85 13.37 10.11 8.62
N MET A 86 12.75 9.98 9.80
CA MET A 86 11.53 9.17 10.03
C MET A 86 11.02 9.32 11.47
N LYS A 87 9.72 9.61 11.63
CA LYS A 87 8.98 9.59 12.91
C LYS A 87 7.77 8.67 12.76
N VAL A 88 7.67 7.59 13.52
CA VAL A 88 6.41 6.83 13.69
C VAL A 88 6.22 6.36 15.15
N PHE A 89 4.94 6.24 15.56
CA PHE A 89 4.45 5.99 16.92
C PHE A 89 4.20 4.48 17.21
N ARG A 90 3.64 4.11 18.38
CA ARG A 90 3.56 2.73 18.97
C ARG A 90 2.14 2.07 19.01
N CYS A 91 2.08 0.71 19.15
CA CYS A 91 1.16 -0.18 19.97
C CYS A 91 0.52 -1.41 19.23
N VAL A 92 0.11 -2.56 19.83
CA VAL A 92 0.62 -3.35 21.01
C VAL A 92 0.05 -4.82 21.14
N ALA A 93 0.95 -5.79 21.39
CA ALA A 93 0.83 -7.14 22.04
C ALA A 93 0.00 -8.37 21.53
N GLY A 94 0.73 -9.49 21.25
CA GLY A 94 0.28 -10.92 21.34
C GLY A 94 0.28 -11.77 20.05
N LYS A 95 0.16 -13.13 20.05
CA LYS A 95 0.61 -14.23 20.98
C LYS A 95 0.18 -15.66 20.50
N GLU A 96 1.09 -16.61 20.21
CA GLU A 96 1.01 -18.10 20.43
C GLU A 96 2.21 -18.90 19.81
N LYS A 97 2.37 -20.21 20.08
CA LYS A 97 3.58 -21.06 19.85
C LYS A 97 3.43 -22.15 18.77
N LEU A 98 4.55 -22.60 18.18
CA LEU A 98 4.66 -23.79 17.29
C LEU A 98 5.91 -24.68 17.60
N PRO A 99 5.98 -25.95 17.10
CA PRO A 99 6.82 -27.02 17.68
C PRO A 99 8.19 -27.25 17.02
N ILE A 100 8.97 -28.19 17.58
CA ILE A 100 10.40 -28.47 17.32
C ILE A 100 10.57 -29.70 16.39
N PHE A 101 11.54 -29.63 15.46
CA PHE A 101 11.97 -30.74 14.58
C PHE A 101 13.39 -31.23 14.94
N PRO A 102 13.80 -32.47 14.55
CA PRO A 102 15.03 -33.10 15.04
C PRO A 102 16.31 -32.58 14.37
N LEU A 103 17.42 -32.67 15.12
CA LEU A 103 18.77 -32.29 14.70
C LEU A 103 19.41 -33.38 13.82
N PHE A 104 20.17 -32.98 12.80
CA PHE A 104 21.01 -33.87 11.99
C PHE A 104 22.47 -33.84 12.48
N ASP A 105 23.21 -34.93 12.23
CA ASP A 105 24.56 -35.18 12.75
C ASP A 105 25.61 -34.12 12.37
N ASP A 106 26.52 -33.85 13.31
CA ASP A 106 27.65 -32.94 13.14
C ASP A 106 28.70 -33.53 12.18
N GLN A 107 28.85 -32.92 11.01
CA GLN A 107 30.06 -32.97 10.19
C GLN A 107 30.50 -31.54 9.84
N PRO A 108 31.79 -31.18 10.00
CA PRO A 108 32.24 -29.83 9.70
C PRO A 108 32.27 -29.61 8.18
N MET A 109 31.40 -28.74 7.66
CA MET A 109 31.57 -28.20 6.31
C MET A 109 32.76 -27.23 6.29
N GLU A 110 33.70 -27.45 5.39
CA GLU A 110 34.68 -26.43 5.02
C GLU A 110 33.94 -25.25 4.38
N TYR A 111 34.10 -24.06 4.95
CA TYR A 111 33.59 -22.81 4.39
C TYR A 111 34.59 -22.31 3.33
N ASP A 112 34.22 -22.43 2.06
CA ASP A 112 34.96 -21.86 0.94
C ASP A 112 34.43 -20.44 0.63
N PRO A 113 35.19 -19.38 0.97
CA PRO A 113 34.76 -17.99 0.77
C PRO A 113 34.69 -17.56 -0.71
N GLU A 114 35.19 -18.35 -1.66
CA GLU A 114 35.05 -18.06 -3.10
C GLU A 114 33.76 -18.66 -3.71
N THR A 115 32.99 -19.44 -2.94
CA THR A 115 31.70 -20.00 -3.37
C THR A 115 30.51 -19.13 -2.96
N GLU A 116 30.43 -17.94 -3.55
CA GLU A 116 29.15 -17.24 -3.66
C GLU A 116 28.21 -18.16 -4.47
N TYR A 117 27.18 -18.71 -3.82
CA TYR A 117 26.23 -19.65 -4.43
C TYR A 117 25.32 -18.91 -5.41
N PHE A 118 25.88 -18.55 -6.55
CA PHE A 118 25.22 -17.81 -7.63
C PHE A 118 24.15 -18.70 -8.27
N THR A 119 22.94 -18.69 -7.70
CA THR A 119 21.79 -19.36 -8.31
C THR A 119 21.57 -18.76 -9.69
N PRO A 120 21.67 -19.56 -10.78
CA PRO A 120 21.54 -19.00 -12.12
C PRO A 120 20.16 -18.41 -12.32
N LYS A 121 20.10 -17.13 -12.75
CA LYS A 121 18.84 -16.46 -13.09
C LYS A 121 18.04 -17.33 -14.06
N THR A 122 16.75 -17.47 -13.78
CA THR A 122 15.77 -18.08 -14.68
C THR A 122 15.67 -17.31 -16.00
N GLU A 123 15.13 -17.94 -17.03
CA GLU A 123 14.91 -17.26 -18.32
C GLU A 123 13.95 -16.06 -18.19
N GLN A 124 12.99 -16.10 -17.26
CA GLN A 124 12.12 -14.95 -16.98
C GLN A 124 12.87 -13.80 -16.30
N GLU A 125 13.77 -14.09 -15.35
CA GLU A 125 14.60 -13.05 -14.72
C GLU A 125 15.57 -12.39 -15.70
N LYS A 126 16.07 -13.14 -16.70
CA LYS A 126 16.87 -12.58 -17.80
C LYS A 126 16.01 -11.72 -18.75
N LEU A 127 14.81 -12.18 -19.08
CA LEU A 127 13.90 -11.48 -19.99
C LEU A 127 13.51 -10.10 -19.44
N ILE A 128 13.21 -9.98 -18.15
CA ILE A 128 12.84 -8.68 -17.55
C ILE A 128 14.00 -7.69 -17.42
N GLU A 129 15.24 -8.13 -17.62
CA GLU A 129 16.45 -7.28 -17.66
C GLU A 129 16.78 -6.78 -19.08
N GLU A 130 15.98 -7.14 -20.09
CA GLU A 130 16.20 -6.68 -21.47
C GLU A 130 16.03 -5.15 -21.62
N PRO A 131 16.83 -4.48 -22.48
CA PRO A 131 16.87 -3.01 -22.56
C PRO A 131 15.53 -2.32 -22.91
N GLN A 132 14.55 -3.03 -23.47
CA GLN A 132 13.21 -2.46 -23.68
C GLN A 132 12.45 -2.19 -22.36
N PHE A 133 12.79 -2.88 -21.27
CA PHE A 133 12.14 -2.76 -19.97
C PHE A 133 12.83 -1.81 -19.01
N LYS A 134 13.88 -1.09 -19.44
CA LYS A 134 14.65 -0.11 -18.66
C LYS A 134 13.82 0.96 -17.91
N ASP A 135 12.60 1.22 -18.38
CA ASP A 135 11.66 2.18 -17.79
C ASP A 135 10.89 1.58 -16.59
N PHE A 136 11.15 0.31 -16.23
CA PHE A 136 10.52 -0.42 -15.13
C PHE A 136 11.57 -1.10 -14.24
N GLU A 137 11.37 -1.06 -12.92
CA GLU A 137 11.96 -2.02 -11.99
C GLU A 137 10.98 -3.19 -11.86
N MET A 138 11.46 -4.39 -12.17
CA MET A 138 10.65 -5.61 -12.24
C MET A 138 11.28 -6.74 -11.43
N GLN A 139 10.45 -7.69 -10.99
CA GLN A 139 10.90 -8.88 -10.26
C GLN A 139 10.06 -10.10 -10.66
N VAL A 140 10.68 -11.27 -10.74
CA VAL A 140 9.97 -12.56 -10.84
C VAL A 140 9.74 -13.12 -9.43
N ARG A 141 8.52 -13.59 -9.14
CA ARG A 141 8.14 -14.20 -7.85
C ARG A 141 7.38 -15.49 -8.11
N GLY A 142 8.11 -16.60 -8.18
CA GLY A 142 7.52 -17.89 -8.58
C GLY A 142 7.05 -17.81 -10.03
N SER A 143 5.74 -17.80 -10.26
CA SER A 143 5.13 -17.60 -11.59
C SER A 143 4.68 -16.16 -11.86
N GLU A 144 4.71 -15.25 -10.88
CA GLU A 144 4.34 -13.85 -11.10
C GLU A 144 5.52 -13.06 -11.67
N VAL A 145 5.23 -12.19 -12.64
CA VAL A 145 6.14 -11.12 -13.07
C VAL A 145 5.56 -9.81 -12.60
N VAL A 146 6.35 -9.06 -11.85
CA VAL A 146 5.88 -8.01 -10.96
C VAL A 146 6.54 -6.69 -11.34
N VAL A 147 5.77 -5.64 -11.65
CA VAL A 147 6.29 -4.27 -11.73
C VAL A 147 6.34 -3.68 -10.33
N ILE A 148 7.54 -3.37 -9.85
CA ILE A 148 7.80 -2.75 -8.55
C ILE A 148 7.77 -1.22 -8.67
N GLU A 149 8.38 -0.65 -9.71
CA GLU A 149 8.41 0.80 -9.94
C GLU A 149 8.46 1.13 -11.44
N TYR A 150 7.73 2.15 -11.89
CA TYR A 150 7.95 2.79 -13.18
C TYR A 150 8.95 3.95 -13.06
N LYS A 151 10.05 3.88 -13.80
CA LYS A 151 11.16 4.85 -13.83
C LYS A 151 11.24 5.67 -15.12
N GLY A 152 10.40 5.37 -16.11
CA GLY A 152 10.35 6.11 -17.36
C GLY A 152 9.83 7.55 -17.23
N ASN A 153 9.95 8.31 -18.32
CA ASN A 153 9.75 9.77 -18.31
C ASN A 153 8.28 10.23 -18.30
N GLY A 154 7.30 9.34 -18.53
CA GLY A 154 5.88 9.65 -18.65
C GLY A 154 5.31 9.50 -20.07
N GLY A 155 4.24 10.23 -20.38
CA GLY A 155 3.48 10.12 -21.62
C GLY A 155 2.56 8.90 -21.63
N GLN A 156 2.50 8.20 -22.77
CA GLN A 156 1.82 6.90 -22.86
C GLN A 156 2.77 5.78 -22.41
N VAL A 157 2.43 5.12 -21.31
CA VAL A 157 3.13 3.92 -20.83
C VAL A 157 2.43 2.66 -21.33
N VAL A 158 3.21 1.70 -21.83
CA VAL A 158 2.74 0.34 -22.14
C VAL A 158 3.40 -0.61 -21.16
N ILE A 159 2.60 -1.29 -20.34
CA ILE A 159 3.12 -2.27 -19.38
C ILE A 159 3.48 -3.55 -20.17
N PRO A 160 4.65 -4.17 -19.93
CA PRO A 160 5.08 -5.37 -20.66
C PRO A 160 4.09 -6.54 -20.52
N ASN A 161 3.90 -7.30 -21.62
CA ASN A 161 2.97 -8.45 -21.69
C ASN A 161 3.36 -9.61 -20.76
N GLU A 162 4.57 -9.59 -20.24
CA GLU A 162 5.08 -10.54 -19.25
C GLU A 162 4.44 -10.31 -17.88
N VAL A 163 4.03 -9.06 -17.57
CA VAL A 163 3.60 -8.62 -16.24
C VAL A 163 2.26 -9.24 -15.85
N THR A 164 2.22 -9.82 -14.64
CA THR A 164 1.01 -10.36 -14.02
C THR A 164 0.52 -9.54 -12.83
N ARG A 165 1.39 -8.72 -12.21
CA ARG A 165 1.09 -7.90 -11.03
C ARG A 165 1.71 -6.51 -11.15
N ILE A 166 0.92 -5.49 -10.82
CA ILE A 166 1.41 -4.12 -10.59
C ILE A 166 1.44 -3.91 -9.08
N GLU A 167 2.60 -3.62 -8.50
CA GLU A 167 2.73 -3.50 -7.04
C GLU A 167 2.12 -2.23 -6.46
N ALA A 168 2.01 -2.27 -5.13
CA ALA A 168 1.74 -1.07 -4.36
C ALA A 168 2.74 0.05 -4.74
N MET A 169 2.22 1.26 -4.93
CA MET A 169 2.99 2.45 -5.31
C MET A 169 3.80 2.41 -6.63
N ALA A 170 3.62 1.41 -7.50
CA ALA A 170 4.47 1.25 -8.69
C ALA A 170 4.52 2.48 -9.64
N PHE A 171 3.44 3.25 -9.74
CA PHE A 171 3.34 4.52 -10.45
C PHE A 171 3.02 5.70 -9.51
N TYR A 172 3.39 5.61 -8.23
CA TYR A 172 3.11 6.66 -7.25
C TYR A 172 3.79 7.98 -7.63
N TYR A 173 2.98 9.05 -7.67
CA TYR A 173 3.37 10.40 -8.12
C TYR A 173 4.11 10.45 -9.47
N LYS A 174 3.85 9.52 -10.40
CA LYS A 174 4.38 9.60 -11.77
C LYS A 174 3.57 10.61 -12.59
N THR A 175 3.70 11.89 -12.20
CA THR A 175 2.86 13.01 -12.64
C THR A 175 2.84 13.22 -14.15
N ASN A 176 3.90 12.83 -14.87
CA ASN A 176 4.00 12.96 -16.33
C ASN A 176 3.29 11.85 -17.11
N VAL A 177 2.74 10.81 -16.46
CA VAL A 177 2.00 9.74 -17.14
C VAL A 177 0.62 10.25 -17.55
N GLU A 178 0.30 10.14 -18.84
CA GLU A 178 -0.96 10.63 -19.43
C GLU A 178 -1.94 9.51 -19.77
N LYS A 179 -1.40 8.32 -20.07
CA LYS A 179 -2.15 7.13 -20.46
C LYS A 179 -1.35 5.88 -20.08
N ILE A 180 -2.04 4.85 -19.60
CA ILE A 180 -1.45 3.55 -19.27
C ILE A 180 -2.19 2.47 -20.05
N ILE A 181 -1.44 1.60 -20.72
CA ILE A 181 -1.95 0.39 -21.38
C ILE A 181 -1.52 -0.79 -20.51
N ILE A 182 -2.49 -1.44 -19.88
CA ILE A 182 -2.32 -2.65 -19.06
C ILE A 182 -2.64 -3.87 -19.96
N PRO A 183 -1.77 -4.89 -20.04
CA PRO A 183 -2.03 -6.11 -20.81
C PRO A 183 -2.97 -7.08 -20.07
N ASP A 184 -3.63 -7.95 -20.83
CA ASP A 184 -4.56 -8.99 -20.33
C ASP A 184 -3.89 -10.10 -19.49
N THR A 185 -2.60 -9.98 -19.20
CA THR A 185 -1.86 -10.84 -18.26
C THR A 185 -1.91 -10.33 -16.82
N VAL A 186 -2.21 -9.04 -16.61
CA VAL A 186 -2.27 -8.46 -15.27
C VAL A 186 -3.53 -8.92 -14.56
N THR A 187 -3.36 -9.50 -13.37
CA THR A 187 -4.46 -10.00 -12.51
C THR A 187 -4.65 -9.16 -11.25
N HIS A 188 -3.62 -8.42 -10.80
CA HIS A 188 -3.66 -7.65 -9.55
C HIS A 188 -3.05 -6.26 -9.69
N ILE A 189 -3.73 -5.25 -9.14
CA ILE A 189 -3.28 -3.86 -9.04
C ILE A 189 -3.17 -3.46 -7.56
N GLY A 190 -1.95 -3.18 -7.10
CA GLY A 190 -1.62 -2.94 -5.70
C GLY A 190 -2.07 -1.59 -5.12
N SER A 191 -1.93 -1.46 -3.79
CA SER A 191 -2.37 -0.27 -3.06
C SER A 191 -1.65 0.98 -3.55
N GLN A 192 -2.38 2.06 -3.80
CA GLN A 192 -1.81 3.31 -4.33
C GLN A 192 -1.04 3.18 -5.66
N ALA A 193 -1.24 2.09 -6.43
CA ALA A 193 -0.45 1.78 -7.64
C ALA A 193 -0.32 2.96 -8.60
N PHE A 194 -1.39 3.71 -8.87
CA PHE A 194 -1.38 4.90 -9.74
C PHE A 194 -1.63 6.21 -8.99
N ALA A 195 -1.58 6.21 -7.66
CA ALA A 195 -1.95 7.38 -6.88
C ALA A 195 -1.01 8.57 -7.17
N GLY A 196 -1.59 9.74 -7.40
CA GLY A 196 -0.84 10.94 -7.79
C GLY A 196 -0.38 10.97 -9.25
N CYS A 197 -0.90 10.11 -10.15
CA CYS A 197 -0.73 10.26 -11.60
C CYS A 197 -1.53 11.48 -12.12
N LEU A 198 -1.06 12.70 -11.81
CA LEU A 198 -1.79 13.96 -12.02
C LEU A 198 -2.20 14.25 -13.47
N ASN A 199 -1.49 13.69 -14.46
CA ASN A 199 -1.84 13.87 -15.88
C ASN A 199 -2.58 12.69 -16.50
N LEU A 200 -2.88 11.61 -15.77
CA LEU A 200 -3.58 10.44 -16.31
C LEU A 200 -5.02 10.83 -16.69
N ILE A 201 -5.34 10.81 -17.98
CA ILE A 201 -6.66 11.25 -18.50
C ILE A 201 -7.66 10.09 -18.50
N SER A 202 -7.20 8.90 -18.87
CA SER A 202 -8.00 7.68 -18.91
C SER A 202 -7.14 6.44 -18.72
N ILE A 203 -7.77 5.39 -18.18
CA ILE A 203 -7.19 4.05 -18.07
C ILE A 203 -8.30 3.02 -18.26
N ASN A 204 -7.98 1.95 -19.00
CA ASN A 204 -8.86 0.79 -19.18
C ASN A 204 -8.30 -0.36 -18.36
N ILE A 205 -9.11 -0.96 -17.50
CA ILE A 205 -8.70 -2.11 -16.70
C ILE A 205 -9.10 -3.39 -17.45
N PRO A 206 -8.16 -4.27 -17.82
CA PRO A 206 -8.48 -5.47 -18.57
C PRO A 206 -9.27 -6.47 -17.73
N ALA A 207 -10.07 -7.30 -18.41
CA ALA A 207 -10.96 -8.29 -17.77
C ALA A 207 -10.21 -9.40 -17.01
N SER A 208 -8.89 -9.50 -17.19
CA SER A 208 -7.98 -10.36 -16.43
C SER A 208 -7.76 -9.89 -14.99
N VAL A 209 -7.94 -8.60 -14.71
CA VAL A 209 -7.78 -8.05 -13.35
C VAL A 209 -8.90 -8.60 -12.48
N THR A 210 -8.50 -9.30 -11.41
CA THR A 210 -9.42 -9.82 -10.41
C THR A 210 -9.53 -8.89 -9.21
N THR A 211 -8.46 -8.14 -8.91
CA THR A 211 -8.36 -7.33 -7.68
C THR A 211 -7.69 -5.97 -7.93
N ILE A 212 -8.28 -4.92 -7.36
CA ILE A 212 -7.70 -3.59 -7.25
C ILE A 212 -7.72 -3.18 -5.78
N ASP A 213 -6.55 -2.89 -5.21
CA ASP A 213 -6.41 -2.51 -3.81
C ASP A 213 -6.73 -1.03 -3.53
N MET A 214 -6.80 -0.68 -2.25
CA MET A 214 -7.11 0.66 -1.75
C MET A 214 -6.26 1.77 -2.37
N ARG A 215 -6.89 2.93 -2.58
CA ARG A 215 -6.26 4.15 -3.12
C ARG A 215 -5.62 4.01 -4.50
N ALA A 216 -5.86 2.94 -5.26
CA ALA A 216 -5.17 2.70 -6.54
C ALA A 216 -5.15 3.89 -7.50
N PHE A 217 -6.22 4.73 -7.55
CA PHE A 217 -6.32 5.92 -8.40
C PHE A 217 -6.41 7.24 -7.60
N ASN A 218 -6.05 7.22 -6.30
CA ASN A 218 -6.14 8.40 -5.45
C ASN A 218 -5.37 9.61 -6.04
N CYS A 219 -5.98 10.79 -6.02
CA CYS A 219 -5.43 12.03 -6.57
C CYS A 219 -5.05 11.97 -8.06
N CYS A 220 -5.65 11.11 -8.89
CA CYS A 220 -5.54 11.20 -10.35
C CYS A 220 -6.41 12.38 -10.86
N THR A 221 -5.96 13.61 -10.65
CA THR A 221 -6.79 14.82 -10.75
C THR A 221 -7.38 15.07 -12.15
N LYS A 222 -6.73 14.59 -13.21
CA LYS A 222 -7.21 14.66 -14.60
C LYS A 222 -7.94 13.41 -15.10
N LEU A 223 -8.13 12.37 -14.27
CA LEU A 223 -8.80 11.14 -14.69
C LEU A 223 -10.27 11.43 -14.97
N GLU A 224 -10.65 11.48 -16.25
CA GLU A 224 -12.02 11.80 -16.66
C GLU A 224 -12.92 10.57 -16.69
N ASN A 225 -12.35 9.44 -17.15
CA ASN A 225 -13.03 8.17 -17.37
C ASN A 225 -12.09 7.02 -16.97
N ILE A 226 -12.65 6.02 -16.29
CA ILE A 226 -11.98 4.75 -16.03
C ILE A 226 -12.99 3.62 -16.21
N ASP A 227 -12.64 2.65 -17.04
CA ASP A 227 -13.46 1.46 -17.29
C ASP A 227 -12.92 0.32 -16.41
N ILE A 228 -13.72 -0.11 -15.42
CA ILE A 228 -13.41 -1.25 -14.55
C ILE A 228 -14.42 -2.37 -14.81
N PRO A 229 -13.96 -3.61 -15.14
CA PRO A 229 -14.83 -4.77 -15.27
C PRO A 229 -15.63 -5.02 -13.98
N SER A 230 -16.92 -5.29 -14.11
CA SER A 230 -17.83 -5.48 -12.96
C SER A 230 -17.50 -6.69 -12.08
N THR A 231 -16.61 -7.57 -12.55
CA THR A 231 -16.08 -8.75 -11.84
C THR A 231 -14.95 -8.44 -10.86
N VAL A 232 -14.36 -7.23 -10.89
CA VAL A 232 -13.22 -6.86 -10.05
C VAL A 232 -13.61 -6.73 -8.57
N ASP A 233 -12.84 -7.37 -7.69
CA ASP A 233 -12.76 -7.04 -6.26
C ASP A 233 -12.06 -5.68 -6.10
N LEU A 234 -12.87 -4.62 -6.00
CA LEU A 234 -12.40 -3.25 -5.83
C LEU A 234 -12.44 -2.88 -4.35
N ARG A 235 -11.27 -2.82 -3.72
CA ARG A 235 -11.10 -2.40 -2.32
C ARG A 235 -11.13 -0.88 -2.31
N ALA A 236 -12.33 -0.35 -2.22
CA ALA A 236 -12.70 0.99 -2.65
C ALA A 236 -12.26 2.15 -1.72
N TRP A 237 -11.69 1.87 -0.53
CA TRP A 237 -11.18 2.89 0.40
C TRP A 237 -10.28 3.92 -0.31
N ASP A 238 -10.75 5.18 -0.36
CA ASP A 238 -10.10 6.32 -1.01
C ASP A 238 -9.77 6.07 -2.51
N ALA A 239 -10.36 5.07 -3.17
CA ALA A 239 -9.92 4.57 -4.48
C ALA A 239 -9.92 5.65 -5.58
N PHE A 240 -10.94 6.51 -5.63
CA PHE A 240 -11.04 7.67 -6.52
C PHE A 240 -10.99 9.01 -5.78
N SER A 241 -10.69 9.00 -4.48
CA SER A 241 -10.52 10.20 -3.65
C SER A 241 -9.56 11.18 -4.34
N GLY A 242 -9.99 12.40 -4.62
CA GLY A 242 -9.21 13.42 -5.34
C GLY A 242 -9.21 13.33 -6.88
N CYS A 243 -10.03 12.49 -7.51
CA CYS A 243 -10.20 12.47 -8.97
C CYS A 243 -11.13 13.62 -9.43
N TYR A 244 -10.60 14.85 -9.41
CA TYR A 244 -11.38 16.07 -9.64
C TYR A 244 -12.12 16.13 -10.98
N ALA A 245 -11.57 15.47 -12.02
CA ALA A 245 -12.14 15.41 -13.36
C ALA A 245 -13.06 14.20 -13.63
N LEU A 246 -13.22 13.26 -12.69
CA LEU A 246 -13.99 12.04 -12.89
C LEU A 246 -15.49 12.36 -13.06
N LYS A 247 -16.04 12.06 -14.23
CA LYS A 247 -17.41 12.46 -14.62
C LYS A 247 -18.48 11.46 -14.18
N ASN A 248 -18.13 10.18 -14.17
CA ASN A 248 -19.03 9.06 -13.85
C ASN A 248 -18.46 8.26 -12.67
N PRO A 249 -19.27 7.87 -11.67
CA PRO A 249 -18.84 6.95 -10.63
C PRO A 249 -18.68 5.54 -11.21
N VAL A 250 -17.81 4.73 -10.61
CA VAL A 250 -17.48 3.37 -11.06
C VAL A 250 -17.74 2.36 -9.95
N PHE A 251 -18.70 1.48 -10.17
CA PHE A 251 -19.10 0.44 -9.23
C PHE A 251 -18.84 -0.95 -9.82
N THR A 252 -18.35 -1.88 -9.01
CA THR A 252 -18.24 -3.29 -9.37
C THR A 252 -19.35 -4.10 -8.65
N ASN A 253 -19.60 -5.34 -9.07
CA ASN A 253 -20.68 -6.15 -8.51
C ASN A 253 -20.35 -6.75 -7.13
N ASN A 254 -19.10 -6.63 -6.68
CA ASN A 254 -18.60 -7.29 -5.47
C ASN A 254 -18.65 -6.41 -4.21
N ILE A 255 -19.00 -5.12 -4.34
CA ILE A 255 -19.09 -4.19 -3.22
C ILE A 255 -20.50 -4.12 -2.63
N THR A 256 -20.61 -4.23 -1.31
CA THR A 256 -21.89 -4.02 -0.57
C THR A 256 -22.03 -2.60 -0.03
N ASN A 257 -20.95 -1.81 -0.06
CA ASN A 257 -20.86 -0.47 0.48
C ASN A 257 -20.22 0.46 -0.55
N ILE A 258 -20.58 1.74 -0.52
CA ILE A 258 -19.74 2.79 -1.11
C ILE A 258 -18.77 3.21 -0.01
N GLU A 259 -17.56 2.69 -0.07
CA GLU A 259 -16.60 2.73 1.04
C GLU A 259 -16.09 4.14 1.41
N TYR A 260 -15.38 4.21 2.54
CA TYR A 260 -14.78 5.43 3.08
C TYR A 260 -14.07 6.24 1.98
N ARG A 261 -14.53 7.48 1.80
CA ARG A 261 -13.96 8.46 0.85
C ARG A 261 -13.82 7.98 -0.61
N MET A 262 -14.56 6.96 -1.05
CA MET A 262 -14.42 6.40 -2.41
C MET A 262 -14.41 7.49 -3.51
N TYR A 263 -15.26 8.53 -3.39
CA TYR A 263 -15.37 9.68 -4.30
C TYR A 263 -15.15 11.04 -3.62
N TYR A 264 -14.35 11.07 -2.54
CA TYR A 264 -14.03 12.30 -1.83
C TYR A 264 -13.39 13.35 -2.75
N TYR A 265 -13.86 14.60 -2.70
CA TYR A 265 -13.50 15.69 -3.63
C TYR A 265 -13.71 15.40 -5.14
N CYS A 266 -14.52 14.43 -5.56
CA CYS A 266 -14.78 14.22 -6.99
C CYS A 266 -15.71 15.32 -7.55
N THR A 267 -15.14 16.46 -7.92
CA THR A 267 -15.86 17.70 -8.30
C THR A 267 -16.51 17.69 -9.68
N ALA A 268 -16.19 16.73 -10.55
CA ALA A 268 -16.84 16.57 -11.86
C ALA A 268 -18.02 15.59 -11.84
N LEU A 269 -18.24 14.85 -10.74
CA LEU A 269 -19.44 14.03 -10.56
C LEU A 269 -20.66 14.95 -10.43
N SER A 270 -21.65 14.74 -11.31
CA SER A 270 -22.86 15.56 -11.41
C SER A 270 -24.13 14.78 -11.05
N SER A 271 -24.33 13.62 -11.66
CA SER A 271 -25.39 12.66 -11.29
C SER A 271 -24.76 11.34 -10.85
N VAL A 272 -25.32 10.73 -9.81
CA VAL A 272 -24.92 9.42 -9.30
C VAL A 272 -26.13 8.50 -9.26
N VAL A 273 -26.03 7.33 -9.89
CA VAL A 273 -27.00 6.24 -9.72
C VAL A 273 -26.34 5.14 -8.92
N VAL A 274 -26.76 4.97 -7.67
CA VAL A 274 -26.24 3.91 -6.80
C VAL A 274 -26.81 2.56 -7.26
N PRO A 275 -25.98 1.53 -7.52
CA PRO A 275 -26.46 0.26 -8.03
C PRO A 275 -27.18 -0.56 -6.96
N THR A 276 -28.13 -1.39 -7.39
CA THR A 276 -28.79 -2.38 -6.55
C THR A 276 -27.77 -3.38 -6.01
N GLY A 277 -27.75 -3.59 -4.69
CA GLY A 277 -26.75 -4.41 -4.00
C GLY A 277 -25.92 -3.62 -3.00
N ILE A 278 -25.77 -2.30 -3.20
CA ILE A 278 -25.27 -1.40 -2.16
C ILE A 278 -26.28 -1.32 -1.02
N THR A 279 -25.79 -1.49 0.20
CA THR A 279 -26.55 -1.51 1.45
C THR A 279 -26.26 -0.32 2.36
N TYR A 280 -25.10 0.33 2.20
CA TYR A 280 -24.65 1.45 3.01
C TYR A 280 -23.71 2.40 2.24
N ILE A 281 -23.70 3.68 2.62
CA ILE A 281 -22.82 4.71 2.06
C ILE A 281 -21.93 5.24 3.20
N ASP A 282 -20.64 4.93 3.16
CA ASP A 282 -19.74 5.15 4.29
C ASP A 282 -19.27 6.60 4.46
N LYS A 283 -18.53 6.80 5.55
CA LYS A 283 -17.97 8.09 5.97
C LYS A 283 -17.24 8.81 4.83
N GLU A 284 -17.65 10.06 4.61
CA GLU A 284 -17.10 10.97 3.62
C GLU A 284 -17.07 10.43 2.17
N ALA A 285 -17.85 9.37 1.84
CA ALA A 285 -17.85 8.69 0.54
C ALA A 285 -18.01 9.61 -0.68
N PHE A 286 -18.89 10.61 -0.60
CA PHE A 286 -19.11 11.65 -1.62
C PHE A 286 -18.74 13.05 -1.13
N ALA A 287 -18.11 13.19 0.04
CA ALA A 287 -17.92 14.51 0.63
C ALA A 287 -17.04 15.42 -0.25
N TYR A 288 -17.43 16.70 -0.33
CA TYR A 288 -16.86 17.70 -1.25
C TYR A 288 -16.97 17.38 -2.75
N SER A 289 -17.79 16.40 -3.17
CA SER A 289 -18.20 16.26 -4.56
C SER A 289 -19.19 17.37 -4.97
N SER A 290 -19.39 17.55 -6.27
CA SER A 290 -20.34 18.55 -6.82
C SER A 290 -21.63 17.94 -7.34
N ILE A 291 -22.00 16.76 -6.84
CA ILE A 291 -23.23 16.05 -7.24
C ILE A 291 -24.45 16.97 -7.08
N THR A 292 -25.26 17.06 -8.13
CA THR A 292 -26.52 17.81 -8.15
C THR A 292 -27.72 16.92 -7.85
N GLU A 293 -27.63 15.65 -8.25
CA GLU A 293 -28.65 14.63 -7.97
C GLU A 293 -28.03 13.27 -7.66
N ILE A 294 -28.73 12.48 -6.84
CA ILE A 294 -28.39 11.08 -6.58
C ILE A 294 -29.65 10.20 -6.58
N THR A 295 -29.57 9.05 -7.24
CA THR A 295 -30.59 8.00 -7.19
C THR A 295 -30.12 6.90 -6.24
N ILE A 296 -30.91 6.63 -5.20
CA ILE A 296 -30.59 5.68 -4.13
C ILE A 296 -31.63 4.55 -4.15
N PRO A 297 -31.23 3.28 -4.38
CA PRO A 297 -32.14 2.15 -4.42
C PRO A 297 -32.57 1.73 -3.01
N SER A 298 -33.68 1.00 -2.93
CA SER A 298 -34.23 0.47 -1.67
C SER A 298 -33.33 -0.54 -0.94
N SER A 299 -32.26 -1.03 -1.58
CA SER A 299 -31.25 -1.85 -0.91
C SER A 299 -30.39 -1.05 0.07
N VAL A 300 -30.25 0.28 -0.12
CA VAL A 300 -29.51 1.13 0.80
C VAL A 300 -30.34 1.36 2.07
N THR A 301 -29.76 1.00 3.20
CA THR A 301 -30.40 1.07 4.54
C THR A 301 -29.91 2.24 5.38
N GLY A 302 -28.80 2.87 5.01
CA GLY A 302 -28.24 4.01 5.73
C GLY A 302 -27.03 4.66 5.03
N SER A 303 -26.57 5.77 5.61
CA SER A 303 -25.27 6.36 5.34
C SER A 303 -24.64 6.86 6.64
N ASP A 304 -23.33 7.06 6.62
CA ASP A 304 -22.67 7.88 7.63
C ASP A 304 -23.14 9.34 7.52
N SER A 305 -23.21 10.04 8.67
CA SER A 305 -23.61 11.45 8.77
C SER A 305 -22.79 12.43 7.91
N THR A 306 -21.59 12.04 7.49
CA THR A 306 -20.67 12.85 6.67
C THR A 306 -20.55 12.37 5.23
N ALA A 307 -21.28 11.33 4.82
CA ALA A 307 -21.24 10.76 3.46
C ALA A 307 -21.39 11.85 2.36
N PHE A 308 -22.28 12.82 2.59
CA PHE A 308 -22.58 13.95 1.70
C PHE A 308 -22.10 15.31 2.22
N LYS A 309 -21.15 15.32 3.16
CA LYS A 309 -20.61 16.55 3.75
C LYS A 309 -20.09 17.50 2.65
N GLU A 310 -20.46 18.78 2.74
CA GLU A 310 -20.06 19.83 1.80
C GLU A 310 -20.49 19.61 0.33
N CYS A 311 -21.42 18.70 0.04
CA CYS A 311 -22.07 18.54 -1.27
C CYS A 311 -23.08 19.68 -1.55
N LYS A 312 -22.59 20.92 -1.64
CA LYS A 312 -23.41 22.14 -1.70
C LYS A 312 -24.33 22.25 -2.92
N SER A 313 -24.04 21.48 -3.97
CA SER A 313 -24.84 21.43 -5.19
C SER A 313 -25.99 20.42 -5.14
N LEU A 314 -26.03 19.53 -4.13
CA LEU A 314 -27.00 18.44 -4.08
C LEU A 314 -28.40 19.00 -3.81
N ALA A 315 -29.25 18.94 -4.83
CA ALA A 315 -30.58 19.56 -4.83
C ALA A 315 -31.71 18.54 -4.96
N LEU A 316 -31.41 17.29 -5.36
CA LEU A 316 -32.41 16.25 -5.61
C LEU A 316 -31.92 14.86 -5.20
N ILE A 317 -32.77 14.14 -4.45
CA ILE A 317 -32.58 12.73 -4.14
C ILE A 317 -33.75 11.94 -4.74
N LYS A 318 -33.43 10.95 -5.57
CA LYS A 318 -34.38 10.04 -6.21
C LYS A 318 -34.38 8.70 -5.48
N GLY A 319 -35.55 8.10 -5.27
CA GLY A 319 -35.64 6.77 -4.65
C GLY A 319 -37.07 6.25 -4.53
N VAL A 320 -37.22 5.06 -3.98
CA VAL A 320 -38.54 4.48 -3.71
C VAL A 320 -39.15 5.15 -2.47
N LYS A 321 -40.44 5.45 -2.50
CA LYS A 321 -41.16 6.01 -1.34
C LYS A 321 -41.13 5.07 -0.14
N GLY A 322 -40.92 5.62 1.06
CA GLY A 322 -40.70 4.90 2.30
C GLY A 322 -39.30 4.30 2.45
N SER A 323 -38.39 4.49 1.49
CA SER A 323 -37.00 4.01 1.58
C SER A 323 -36.08 4.97 2.35
N TYR A 324 -34.84 4.55 2.57
CA TYR A 324 -33.80 5.41 3.11
C TYR A 324 -33.59 6.70 2.31
N ALA A 325 -33.83 6.69 0.99
CA ALA A 325 -33.68 7.87 0.13
C ALA A 325 -34.61 9.04 0.56
N GLU A 326 -35.87 8.76 0.89
CA GLU A 326 -36.83 9.76 1.38
C GLU A 326 -36.46 10.26 2.78
N THR A 327 -35.93 9.36 3.63
CA THR A 327 -35.43 9.68 4.97
C THR A 327 -34.23 10.63 4.90
N LEU A 328 -33.28 10.35 4.00
CA LEU A 328 -32.10 11.17 3.77
C LEU A 328 -32.45 12.54 3.17
N ALA A 329 -33.36 12.59 2.19
CA ALA A 329 -33.84 13.84 1.62
C ALA A 329 -34.47 14.74 2.70
N THR A 330 -35.31 14.15 3.55
CA THR A 330 -35.94 14.84 4.68
C THR A 330 -34.90 15.34 5.69
N SER A 331 -33.89 14.53 6.04
CA SER A 331 -32.88 14.91 7.04
C SER A 331 -31.91 16.00 6.55
N LEU A 332 -31.67 16.08 5.24
CA LEU A 332 -30.84 17.13 4.62
C LEU A 332 -31.65 18.38 4.20
N GLY A 333 -33.00 18.31 4.19
CA GLY A 333 -33.84 19.39 3.68
C GLY A 333 -33.80 19.55 2.15
N ILE A 334 -33.57 18.45 1.43
CA ILE A 334 -33.37 18.38 -0.02
C ILE A 334 -34.63 17.81 -0.69
N ALA A 335 -34.89 18.17 -1.97
CA ALA A 335 -36.05 17.66 -2.70
C ALA A 335 -35.97 16.13 -2.88
N PHE A 336 -37.13 15.47 -2.76
CA PHE A 336 -37.29 14.04 -3.02
C PHE A 336 -38.16 13.81 -4.26
N GLU A 337 -37.75 12.87 -5.11
CA GLU A 337 -38.51 12.41 -6.28
C GLU A 337 -38.69 10.89 -6.23
N GLU A 338 -39.95 10.44 -6.31
CA GLU A 338 -40.33 9.04 -6.28
C GLU A 338 -40.04 8.37 -7.64
N VAL A 339 -39.15 7.38 -7.65
CA VAL A 339 -38.95 6.49 -8.81
C VAL A 339 -39.74 5.20 -8.63
N LYS A 340 -40.23 4.66 -9.75
CA LYS A 340 -41.14 3.49 -9.82
C LYS A 340 -40.40 2.15 -9.82
#